data_AF-A0A662Y580-F1
#
_entry.id   AF-A0A662Y580-F1
#
_cell.length_a   1.000
_cell.length_b   1.000
_cell.length_c   1.000
_cell.angle_alpha   90.00
_cell.angle_beta   90.00
_cell.angle_gamma   90.00
#
_symmetry.space_group_name_H-M   'P 1'
#
loop_
_entity.id
_entity.type
_entity.pdbx_description
1 polymer ?
#
loop_
_entity_poly.entity_id
_entity_poly.type
_entity_poly.pdbx_seq_one_letter_code
_entity_poly.pdbx_strand_id
1 'polypeptide(L)'
;MRPLLTADNLQTRVKFCLDHVDKSVNAYHDMMDVVHVDEKYFFITVVKRRFILIPDEPEPARKLKSKYHIIKVMVLAAVALPRQMQRESSSLTVS
;
A
#
# COMPACT_ATOMS: atom_id res chain seq x y z
N MET A 1 -9.53 -14.71 0.92
CA MET A 1 -8.70 -15.68 1.66
C MET A 1 -7.67 -14.87 2.41
N ARG A 2 -7.59 -14.99 3.74
CA ARG A 2 -6.45 -14.42 4.49
C ARG A 2 -5.36 -15.48 4.42
N PRO A 3 -4.15 -15.18 3.92
CA PRO A 3 -3.08 -16.17 3.90
C PRO A 3 -2.81 -16.62 5.34
N LEU A 4 -2.73 -17.93 5.55
CA LEU A 4 -2.40 -18.50 6.84
C LEU A 4 -0.92 -18.24 7.12
N LEU A 5 -0.62 -17.65 8.29
CA LEU A 5 0.75 -17.44 8.71
C LEU A 5 1.30 -18.77 9.25
N THR A 6 2.00 -19.52 8.40
CA THR A 6 2.71 -20.74 8.81
C THR A 6 3.88 -20.39 9.73
N ALA A 7 4.37 -21.36 10.50
CA ALA A 7 5.54 -21.18 11.36
C ALA A 7 6.75 -20.69 10.56
N ASP A 8 6.98 -21.22 9.36
CA ASP A 8 8.10 -20.84 8.49
C ASP A 8 7.98 -19.39 7.97
N ASN A 9 6.76 -18.98 7.57
CA ASN A 9 6.50 -17.61 7.14
C ASN A 9 6.69 -16.62 8.30
N LEU A 10 6.32 -17.02 9.52
CA LEU A 10 6.55 -16.23 10.73
C LEU A 10 8.06 -16.08 10.99
N GLN A 11 8.82 -17.17 10.98
CA GLN A 11 10.27 -17.15 11.20
C GLN A 11 10.97 -16.26 10.17
N THR A 12 10.59 -16.37 8.90
CA THR A 12 11.14 -15.54 7.82
C THR A 12 10.90 -14.06 8.06
N ARG A 13 9.68 -13.68 8.49
CA ARG A 13 9.35 -12.29 8.82
C ARG A 13 10.11 -11.77 10.03
N VAL A 14 10.26 -12.58 11.07
CA VAL A 14 11.05 -12.20 12.26
C VAL A 14 12.51 -11.98 11.90
N LYS A 15 13.09 -12.90 11.12
CA LYS A 15 14.47 -12.75 10.62
C LYS A 15 14.64 -11.45 9.83
N PHE A 16 13.72 -11.16 8.90
CA PHE A 16 13.73 -9.91 8.14
C PHE A 16 13.71 -8.67 9.06
N CYS A 17 12.83 -8.65 10.07
CA CYS A 17 12.78 -7.54 11.02
C CYS A 17 14.11 -7.37 11.79
N LEU A 18 14.70 -8.48 12.26
CA LEU A 18 15.97 -8.43 13.00
C LEU A 18 17.15 -7.96 12.16
N ASP A 19 17.16 -8.32 10.87
CA ASP A 19 18.21 -7.91 9.92
C ASP A 19 18.13 -6.41 9.58
N HIS A 20 16.95 -5.77 9.75
CA HIS A 20 16.72 -4.36 9.42
C HIS A 20 16.66 -3.44 10.66
N VAL A 21 17.10 -3.91 11.83
CA VAL A 21 17.22 -3.10 13.05
C VAL A 21 18.68 -2.79 13.34
N ASP A 22 18.97 -1.51 13.54
CA ASP A 22 20.21 -1.07 14.16
C ASP A 22 20.12 -1.28 15.68
N LYS A 23 20.88 -2.27 16.17
CA LYS A 23 20.91 -2.66 17.58
C LYS A 23 21.63 -1.65 18.47
N SER A 24 22.41 -0.73 17.90
CA SER A 24 23.10 0.30 18.67
C SER A 24 22.16 1.43 19.08
N VAL A 25 21.26 1.83 18.18
CA VAL A 25 20.27 2.90 18.39
C VAL A 25 18.89 2.33 18.77
N ASN A 26 18.71 1.01 18.70
CA ASN A 26 17.43 0.31 18.86
C ASN A 26 16.34 0.87 17.92
N ALA A 27 16.72 1.15 16.67
CA ALA A 27 15.85 1.74 15.64
C ALA A 27 15.89 0.91 14.36
N TYR A 28 14.84 1.01 13.54
CA TYR A 28 14.84 0.43 12.19
C TYR A 28 15.68 1.28 11.23
N HIS A 29 16.26 0.64 10.22
CA HIS A 29 16.91 1.37 9.13
C HIS A 29 15.87 2.19 8.36
N ASP A 30 16.26 3.40 7.96
CA ASP A 30 15.37 4.38 7.29
C ASP A 30 15.03 4.01 5.83
N MET A 31 15.62 2.92 5.30
CA MET A 31 15.35 2.35 3.97
C MET A 31 15.38 3.38 2.81
N MET A 32 16.17 4.44 2.95
CA MET A 32 16.20 5.59 2.04
C MET A 32 16.71 5.27 0.64
N ASP A 33 17.44 4.17 0.51
CA ASP A 33 18.00 3.62 -0.72
C ASP A 33 17.15 2.50 -1.33
N VAL A 34 15.95 2.26 -0.78
CA VAL A 34 15.04 1.20 -1.24
C VAL A 34 13.94 1.76 -2.13
N VAL A 35 13.64 1.05 -3.22
CA VAL A 35 12.46 1.29 -4.07
C VAL A 35 11.41 0.24 -3.72
N HIS A 36 10.29 0.68 -3.17
CA HIS A 36 9.16 -0.19 -2.86
C HIS A 36 8.31 -0.39 -4.11
N VAL A 37 8.12 -1.63 -4.53
CA VAL A 37 7.32 -2.00 -5.70
C VAL A 37 6.15 -2.85 -5.26
N ASP A 38 4.94 -2.51 -5.72
CA ASP A 38 3.72 -3.26 -5.42
C ASP A 38 2.80 -3.34 -6.64
N GLU A 39 2.08 -4.45 -6.76
CA GLU A 39 1.03 -4.65 -7.76
C GLU A 39 -0.33 -4.68 -7.08
N LYS A 40 -1.27 -3.89 -7.59
CA LYS A 40 -2.62 -3.84 -7.04
C LYS A 40 -3.69 -3.84 -8.12
N TYR A 41 -4.70 -4.69 -7.92
CA TYR A 41 -5.90 -4.70 -8.75
C TYR A 41 -6.89 -3.64 -8.27
N PHE A 42 -7.23 -2.71 -9.16
CA PHE A 42 -8.27 -1.72 -8.98
C PHE A 42 -9.51 -2.09 -9.80
N PHE A 43 -10.69 -1.98 -9.19
CA PHE A 43 -11.94 -2.15 -9.91
C PHE A 43 -12.30 -0.83 -10.60
N ILE A 44 -12.64 -0.86 -11.90
CA ILE A 44 -13.06 0.35 -12.64
C ILE A 44 -14.31 1.00 -12.00
N THR A 45 -15.14 0.19 -11.34
CA THR A 45 -16.31 0.67 -10.60
C THR A 45 -16.31 0.15 -9.18
N VAL A 46 -16.85 0.93 -8.24
CA VAL A 46 -16.99 0.50 -6.84
C VAL A 46 -17.94 -0.71 -6.76
N VAL A 47 -17.56 -1.73 -6.00
CA VAL A 47 -18.34 -2.97 -5.86
C VAL A 47 -19.71 -2.71 -5.22
N LYS A 48 -19.76 -1.91 -4.16
CA LYS A 48 -21.00 -1.40 -3.55
C LYS A 48 -20.96 0.13 -3.55
N ARG A 49 -21.87 0.76 -4.28
CA ARG A 49 -22.08 2.21 -4.23
C ARG A 49 -23.19 2.51 -3.24
N ARG A 50 -23.02 3.54 -2.41
CA ARG A 50 -24.07 4.11 -1.57
C ARG A 50 -24.54 5.40 -2.23
N PHE A 51 -25.84 5.55 -2.37
CA PHE A 51 -26.47 6.75 -2.91
C PHE A 51 -27.30 7.40 -1.80
N ILE A 52 -27.27 8.72 -1.73
CA ILE A 52 -28.22 9.50 -0.93
C ILE A 52 -29.29 9.96 -1.94
N LEU A 53 -30.52 9.54 -1.73
CA LEU A 53 -31.65 9.83 -2.62
C LEU A 53 -32.63 10.77 -1.93
N ILE A 54 -33.27 11.64 -2.71
CA ILE A 54 -34.40 12.45 -2.28
C ILE A 54 -35.67 11.56 -2.33
N PRO A 55 -36.71 11.78 -1.50
CA PRO A 55 -37.87 10.88 -1.40
C PRO A 55 -38.58 10.54 -2.71
N ASP A 56 -38.54 11.44 -3.70
CA ASP A 56 -39.21 11.26 -5.00
C ASP A 56 -38.23 10.84 -6.12
N GLU A 57 -36.97 10.55 -5.81
CA GLU A 57 -35.99 10.14 -6.80
C GLU A 57 -36.02 8.62 -7.02
N PRO A 58 -36.10 8.14 -8.27
CA PRO A 58 -36.08 6.72 -8.57
C PRO A 58 -34.74 6.09 -8.17
N GLU A 59 -34.79 4.86 -7.65
CA GLU A 59 -33.57 4.15 -7.26
C GLU A 59 -32.63 3.95 -8.46
N PRO A 60 -31.34 4.26 -8.33
CA PRO A 60 -30.39 4.13 -9.43
C PRO A 60 -30.21 2.66 -9.83
N ALA A 61 -30.67 2.33 -11.04
CA ALA A 61 -30.61 0.98 -11.57
C ALA A 61 -29.16 0.59 -11.93
N ARG A 62 -28.61 -0.40 -11.22
CA ARG A 62 -27.32 -1.02 -11.59
C ARG A 62 -27.54 -2.43 -12.15
N LYS A 63 -27.27 -2.61 -13.45
CA LYS A 63 -27.30 -3.91 -14.12
C LYS A 63 -25.99 -4.71 -13.94
N LEU A 64 -25.61 -5.01 -12.70
CA LEU A 64 -24.43 -5.84 -12.42
C LEU A 64 -24.77 -6.94 -11.40
N LYS A 65 -24.77 -8.19 -11.86
CA LYS A 65 -25.16 -9.35 -11.04
C LYS A 65 -24.10 -9.79 -10.03
N SER A 66 -22.82 -9.54 -10.29
CA SER A 66 -21.73 -9.96 -9.40
C SER A 66 -20.45 -9.14 -9.58
N LYS A 67 -19.67 -9.01 -8.50
CA LYS A 67 -18.36 -8.32 -8.49
C LYS A 67 -17.35 -8.90 -9.48
N TYR A 68 -17.50 -10.18 -9.84
CA TYR A 68 -16.59 -10.86 -10.77
C TYR A 68 -16.70 -10.34 -12.21
N HIS A 69 -17.83 -9.72 -12.57
CA HIS A 69 -18.04 -9.10 -13.88
C HIS A 69 -17.55 -7.65 -13.94
N ILE A 70 -16.99 -7.12 -12.85
CA ILE A 70 -16.38 -5.78 -12.86
C ILE A 70 -14.98 -5.91 -13.43
N ILE A 71 -14.70 -5.11 -14.46
CA ILE A 71 -13.37 -5.01 -15.04
C ILE A 71 -12.38 -4.57 -13.96
N LYS A 72 -11.28 -5.31 -13.86
CA LYS A 72 -10.14 -5.02 -12.99
C LYS A 72 -8.99 -4.51 -13.84
N VAL A 73 -8.35 -3.45 -13.36
CA VAL A 73 -7.11 -2.92 -13.92
C VAL A 73 -6.00 -3.24 -12.93
N MET A 74 -4.91 -3.82 -13.41
CA MET A 74 -3.71 -4.05 -12.61
C MET A 74 -2.81 -2.82 -12.72
N VAL A 75 -2.40 -2.28 -11.58
CA VAL A 75 -1.48 -1.14 -11.53
C VAL A 75 -0.23 -1.61 -10.79
N LEU A 76 0.91 -1.47 -11.45
CA LEU A 76 2.24 -1.59 -10.85
C LEU A 76 2.67 -0.19 -10.40
N ALA A 77 3.02 -0.05 -9.12
CA ALA A 77 3.53 1.20 -8.57
C ALA A 77 4.92 0.97 -7.97
N ALA A 78 5.85 1.88 -8.27
CA ALA A 78 7.16 1.94 -7.65
C ALA A 78 7.29 3.27 -6.91
N VAL A 79 7.58 3.22 -5.61
CA VAL A 79 7.72 4.39 -4.74
C VAL A 79 9.11 4.37 -4.13
N ALA A 80 9.81 5.48 -4.26
CA ALA A 80 11.12 5.71 -3.69
C ALA A 80 11.16 7.13 -3.11
N LEU A 81 12.02 7.36 -2.12
CA LEU A 81 12.17 8.70 -1.57
C LEU A 81 12.87 9.63 -2.59
N PRO A 82 12.41 10.89 -2.76
CA PRO A 82 13.10 11.89 -3.57
C PRO A 82 14.50 12.20 -3.03
N ARG A 83 15.53 11.96 -3.84
CA ARG A 83 16.94 12.17 -3.46
C ARG A 83 17.32 13.63 -3.17
N GLN A 84 16.54 14.61 -3.61
CA GLN A 84 16.92 16.03 -3.47
C GLN A 84 16.72 16.59 -2.04
N MET A 85 15.81 16.05 -1.23
CA MET A 85 15.65 16.46 0.18
C MET A 85 16.83 16.04 1.08
N GLN A 86 17.66 15.10 0.62
CA GLN A 86 18.83 14.62 1.36
C GLN A 86 19.99 15.62 1.33
N ARG A 87 20.00 16.56 0.36
CA ARG A 87 21.10 17.51 0.16
C ARG A 87 20.96 18.78 1.01
N GLU A 88 19.74 19.19 1.35
CA GLU A 88 19.46 20.41 2.15
C GLU A 88 19.59 20.18 3.67
N SER A 89 19.36 18.96 4.14
CA SER A 89 19.49 18.58 5.56
C SER A 89 20.95 18.47 6.01
N SER A 90 21.88 18.21 5.10
CA SER A 90 23.33 18.23 5.37
C SER A 90 23.93 19.65 5.42
N SER A 91 23.23 20.66 4.88
CA SER A 91 23.67 22.07 4.94
C SER A 91 23.20 22.81 6.20
N LEU A 92 22.31 22.23 7.00
CA LEU A 92 21.78 22.86 8.22
C LEU A 92 22.52 22.44 9.51
N THR A 93 23.54 21.59 9.41
CA THR A 93 24.39 21.16 10.55
C THR A 93 25.80 21.77 10.54
N VAL A 94 26.07 22.71 9.63
CA VAL A 94 27.31 23.50 9.62
C VAL A 94 26.94 24.98 9.67
N SER A 95 26.68 25.50 10.87
CA SER A 95 26.66 26.92 11.25
C SER A 95 26.81 27.03 12.77
#